data_AF-A0A6D1ABH5-F1
#
_entry.id   AF-A0A6D1ABH5-F1
#
_cell.length_a   1.000
_cell.length_b   1.000
_cell.length_c   1.000
_cell.angle_alpha   90.00
_cell.angle_beta   90.00
_cell.angle_gamma   90.00
#
_symmetry.space_group_name_H-M   'P 1'
#
loop_
_entity.id
_entity.type
_entity.pdbx_description
1 polymer ?
#
loop_
_entity_poly.entity_id
_entity_poly.type
_entity_poly.pdbx_seq_one_letter_code
_entity_poly.pdbx_strand_id
1 'polypeptide(L)'
;EGLRDVADTLAPVQFEYLVTAWRNEERRQYLEKRYDLFVERFSRLLQKGIDQGEFQPVQPLATIAKFFLNMNDGIIQNALYFDEEKADVSGLA
;
A
#
# COMPACT_ATOMS: atom_id res chain seq x y z
N GLU A 1 16.49 -1.53 8.53
CA GLU A 1 16.32 -2.65 7.60
C GLU A 1 15.12 -2.31 6.73
N GLY A 2 15.36 -1.82 5.51
CA GLY A 2 14.32 -1.33 4.59
C GLY A 2 13.62 -2.47 3.85
N LEU A 3 13.32 -2.29 2.56
CA LEU A 3 12.71 -3.33 1.71
C LEU A 3 13.75 -4.27 1.05
N ARG A 4 14.95 -4.39 1.61
CA ARG A 4 16.07 -5.14 1.00
C ARG A 4 15.76 -6.61 0.73
N ASP A 5 14.99 -7.24 1.61
CA ASP A 5 14.71 -8.68 1.54
C ASP A 5 13.25 -8.94 1.13
N VAL A 6 12.59 -7.96 0.49
CA VAL A 6 11.17 -8.09 0.15
C VAL A 6 10.90 -9.22 -0.84
N ALA A 7 11.89 -9.55 -1.68
CA ALA A 7 11.86 -10.68 -2.62
C ALA A 7 11.81 -12.04 -1.91
N ASP A 8 12.32 -12.13 -0.68
CA ASP A 8 12.29 -13.36 0.13
C ASP A 8 11.00 -13.54 0.92
N THR A 9 10.07 -12.57 0.84
CA THR A 9 8.76 -12.63 1.48
C THR A 9 7.70 -13.24 0.56
N LEU A 10 6.45 -13.31 1.02
CA LEU A 10 5.31 -13.70 0.17
C LEU A 10 4.82 -12.57 -0.75
N ALA A 11 5.37 -11.36 -0.65
CA ALA A 11 4.95 -10.21 -1.45
C ALA A 11 4.88 -10.50 -2.96
N PRO A 12 5.91 -11.08 -3.64
CA PRO A 12 5.83 -11.34 -5.08
C PRO A 12 4.69 -12.29 -5.44
N VAL A 13 4.54 -13.38 -4.68
CA VAL A 13 3.47 -14.37 -4.89
C VAL A 13 2.09 -13.77 -4.63
N GLN A 14 1.97 -12.88 -3.65
CA GLN A 14 0.74 -12.15 -3.36
C GLN A 14 0.37 -11.19 -4.50
N PHE A 15 1.32 -10.46 -5.08
CA PHE A 15 1.06 -9.61 -6.25
C PHE A 15 0.60 -10.43 -7.45
N GLU A 16 1.24 -11.57 -7.74
CA GLU A 16 0.80 -12.49 -8.81
C GLU A 16 -0.61 -13.04 -8.57
N TYR A 17 -0.93 -13.40 -7.33
CA TYR A 17 -2.27 -13.86 -6.98
C TYR A 17 -3.30 -12.75 -7.19
N LEU A 18 -3.03 -11.54 -6.71
CA LEU A 18 -3.97 -10.42 -6.72
C LEU A 18 -4.15 -9.82 -8.12
N VAL A 19 -3.11 -9.75 -8.96
CA VAL A 19 -3.26 -9.21 -10.32
C VAL A 19 -4.27 -10.02 -11.12
N THR A 20 -4.38 -11.34 -10.92
CA THR A 20 -5.34 -12.17 -11.65
C THR A 20 -6.81 -12.01 -11.19
N ALA A 21 -7.07 -11.18 -10.18
CA ALA A 21 -8.43 -10.88 -9.71
C ALA A 21 -9.30 -10.23 -10.79
N TRP A 22 -8.73 -9.49 -11.76
CA TRP A 22 -9.52 -8.82 -12.82
C TRP A 22 -10.36 -9.81 -13.67
N ARG A 23 -9.94 -11.07 -13.75
CA ARG A 23 -10.59 -12.16 -14.50
C ARG A 23 -11.16 -13.26 -13.61
N ASN A 24 -11.26 -13.03 -12.30
CA ASN A 24 -11.87 -13.94 -11.33
C ASN A 24 -12.73 -13.13 -10.36
N GLU A 25 -14.04 -13.18 -10.55
CA GLU A 25 -15.00 -12.34 -9.82
C GLU A 25 -15.00 -12.58 -8.31
N GLU A 26 -14.87 -13.83 -7.87
CA GLU A 26 -14.79 -14.15 -6.43
C GLU A 26 -13.55 -13.51 -5.80
N ARG A 27 -12.40 -13.64 -6.47
CA ARG A 27 -11.14 -13.01 -6.03
C ARG A 27 -11.20 -11.49 -6.09
N ARG A 28 -11.89 -10.92 -7.08
CA ARG A 28 -12.13 -9.47 -7.20
C ARG A 28 -12.93 -8.95 -6.01
N GLN A 29 -14.01 -9.65 -5.64
CA GLN A 29 -14.83 -9.30 -4.47
C GLN A 29 -14.06 -9.46 -3.16
N TYR A 30 -13.20 -10.49 -3.05
CA TYR A 30 -12.28 -10.60 -1.92
C TYR A 30 -11.35 -9.37 -1.84
N LEU A 31 -10.69 -9.00 -2.94
CA LEU A 31 -9.79 -7.85 -2.98
C LEU A 31 -10.52 -6.54 -2.65
N GLU A 32 -11.73 -6.33 -3.16
CA GLU A 32 -12.56 -5.14 -2.88
C GLU A 32 -12.87 -5.01 -1.38
N LYS A 33 -13.28 -6.10 -0.72
CA LYS A 33 -13.52 -6.10 0.73
C LYS A 33 -12.27 -5.75 1.54
N ARG A 34 -11.09 -6.22 1.11
CA ARG A 34 -9.81 -5.91 1.76
C ARG A 34 -9.41 -4.45 1.53
N TYR A 35 -9.65 -3.94 0.33
CA TYR A 35 -9.41 -2.55 -0.03
C TYR A 35 -10.26 -1.59 0.80
N ASP A 36 -11.57 -1.85 0.91
CA ASP A 36 -12.47 -1.02 1.71
C ASP A 36 -12.09 -1.00 3.19
N LEU A 37 -11.75 -2.18 3.74
CA LEU A 37 -11.30 -2.29 5.12
C LEU A 37 -10.00 -1.50 5.37
N PHE A 38 -9.05 -1.54 4.43
CA PHE A 38 -7.83 -0.74 4.52
C PHE A 38 -8.17 0.75 4.51
N VAL A 39 -9.00 1.22 3.57
CA VAL A 39 -9.38 2.63 3.45
C VAL A 39 -10.08 3.13 4.72
N GLU A 40 -10.99 2.33 5.30
CA GLU A 40 -11.65 2.66 6.56
C GLU A 40 -10.65 2.81 7.71
N ARG A 41 -9.78 1.81 7.90
CA ARG A 41 -8.84 1.76 9.03
C ARG A 41 -7.78 2.86 8.93
N PHE A 42 -7.25 3.09 7.73
CA PHE A 42 -6.25 4.12 7.51
C PHE A 42 -6.87 5.52 7.64
N SER A 43 -8.09 5.73 7.13
CA SER A 43 -8.81 6.99 7.35
C SER A 43 -9.07 7.26 8.83
N ARG A 44 -9.39 6.23 9.61
CA ARG A 44 -9.56 6.36 11.08
C ARG A 44 -8.25 6.72 11.78
N LEU A 45 -7.12 6.20 11.32
CA LEU A 45 -5.80 6.60 11.82
C LEU A 45 -5.52 8.08 11.52
N LEU A 46 -5.77 8.53 10.29
CA LEU A 46 -5.62 9.94 9.92
C LEU A 46 -6.56 10.83 10.74
N GLN A 47 -7.80 10.41 10.96
CA GLN A 47 -8.76 11.13 11.80
C GLN A 47 -8.25 11.30 13.22
N LYS A 48 -7.63 10.27 13.82
CA LYS A 48 -7.02 10.38 15.14
C LYS A 48 -5.95 11.49 15.19
N GLY A 49 -5.13 11.63 14.15
CA GLY A 49 -4.17 12.73 14.06
C GLY A 49 -4.83 14.09 13.94
N ILE A 50 -5.97 14.21 13.25
CA ILE A 50 -6.79 15.45 13.26
C ILE A 50 -7.29 15.75 14.68
N ASP A 51 -7.83 14.75 15.37
CA ASP A 51 -8.37 14.90 16.72
C ASP A 51 -7.28 15.34 17.73
N GLN A 52 -6.02 14.95 17.48
CA GLN A 52 -4.85 15.33 18.26
C GLN A 52 -4.21 16.66 17.81
N GLY A 53 -4.76 17.31 16.78
CA GLY A 53 -4.27 18.58 16.23
C GLY A 53 -3.04 18.46 15.34
N GLU A 54 -2.65 17.25 14.94
CA GLU A 54 -1.47 16.97 14.10
C GLU A 54 -1.73 17.27 12.62
N PHE A 55 -2.95 17.02 12.14
CA PHE A 55 -3.28 17.11 10.71
C PHE A 55 -4.43 18.07 10.42
N GLN A 56 -4.29 18.81 9.32
CA GLN A 56 -5.35 19.62 8.69
C GLN A 56 -5.45 19.26 7.20
N PRO A 57 -6.08 18.13 6.84
CA PRO A 57 -6.11 17.65 5.48
C PRO A 57 -6.89 18.58 4.56
N VAL A 58 -6.35 18.86 3.38
CA VAL A 58 -7.02 19.64 2.32
C VAL A 58 -7.74 18.75 1.29
N GLN A 59 -7.66 17.43 1.45
CA GLN A 59 -8.32 16.43 0.63
C GLN A 59 -9.07 15.42 1.51
N PRO A 60 -10.07 14.70 0.98
CA PRO A 60 -10.76 13.66 1.72
C PRO A 60 -9.80 12.56 2.22
N LEU A 61 -9.97 12.13 3.47
CA LEU A 61 -9.11 11.12 4.10
C LEU A 61 -9.06 9.81 3.31
N ALA A 62 -10.18 9.39 2.73
CA ALA A 62 -10.24 8.22 1.87
C ALA A 62 -9.37 8.38 0.62
N THR A 63 -9.31 9.57 0.01
CA THR A 63 -8.44 9.84 -1.14
C THR A 63 -6.98 9.72 -0.75
N ILE A 64 -6.59 10.26 0.41
CA ILE A 64 -5.23 10.16 0.95
C ILE A 64 -4.88 8.69 1.22
N ALA A 65 -5.78 7.92 1.86
CA ALA A 65 -5.58 6.51 2.14
C ALA A 65 -5.36 5.69 0.86
N LYS A 66 -6.19 5.90 -0.16
CA LYS A 66 -6.05 5.22 -1.45
C LYS A 66 -4.74 5.59 -2.13
N PHE A 67 -4.36 6.87 -2.12
CA PHE A 67 -3.09 7.31 -2.69
C PHE A 67 -1.89 6.69 -1.95
N PHE A 68 -1.96 6.64 -0.61
CA PHE A 68 -0.98 5.97 0.23
C PHE A 68 -0.83 4.48 -0.11
N LEU A 69 -1.93 3.76 -0.29
CA LEU A 69 -1.89 2.34 -0.67
C LEU A 69 -1.16 2.14 -2.00
N ASN A 70 -1.51 2.95 -3.02
CA ASN A 70 -0.90 2.83 -4.34
C ASN A 70 0.61 3.12 -4.31
N MET A 71 1.04 4.18 -3.62
CA MET A 71 2.48 4.46 -3.51
C MET A 71 3.20 3.39 -2.68
N ASN A 72 2.59 2.87 -1.63
CA ASN A 72 3.18 1.84 -0.79
C ASN A 72 3.43 0.55 -1.60
N ASP A 73 2.41 0.08 -2.31
CA ASP A 73 2.52 -1.08 -3.20
C ASP A 73 3.52 -0.83 -4.32
N GLY A 74 3.54 0.39 -4.88
CA GLY A 74 4.51 0.80 -5.90
C GLY A 74 5.95 0.74 -5.39
N ILE A 75 6.23 1.22 -4.17
CA ILE A 75 7.56 1.16 -3.57
C ILE A 75 7.98 -0.30 -3.35
N ILE A 76 7.06 -1.16 -2.87
CA ILE A 76 7.31 -2.60 -2.73
C ILE A 76 7.64 -3.23 -4.08
N GLN A 77 6.89 -2.90 -5.13
CA GLN A 77 7.16 -3.40 -6.48
C GLN A 77 8.53 -2.94 -7.00
N ASN A 78 8.92 -1.69 -6.79
CA ASN A 78 10.26 -1.21 -7.17
C ASN A 78 11.35 -2.02 -6.47
N ALA A 79 11.21 -2.27 -5.17
CA ALA A 79 12.13 -3.10 -4.39
C ALA A 79 12.16 -4.57 -4.84
N LEU A 80 11.07 -5.11 -5.40
CA LEU A 80 11.01 -6.46 -5.94
C LEU A 80 11.68 -6.61 -7.31
N TYR A 81 11.58 -5.58 -8.16
CA TYR A 81 11.95 -5.68 -9.57
C TYR A 81 13.25 -4.99 -9.95
N PHE A 82 13.77 -4.09 -9.12
CA PHE A 82 15.02 -3.38 -9.36
C PHE A 82 16.03 -3.61 -8.24
N ASP A 83 17.30 -3.36 -8.54
CA ASP A 83 18.35 -3.32 -7.52
C ASP A 83 18.14 -2.15 -6.53
N GLU A 84 18.80 -2.22 -5.37
CA GLU A 84 18.61 -1.26 -4.27
C GLU A 84 18.90 0.20 -4.67
N GLU A 85 19.93 0.42 -5.51
CA GLU A 85 20.30 1.77 -5.96
C GLU A 85 19.19 2.37 -6.82
N LYS A 86 18.63 1.57 -7.72
CA LYS A 86 17.56 2.03 -8.62
C LYS A 86 16.19 2.10 -7.95
N ALA A 87 15.92 1.23 -6.99
CA ALA A 87 14.68 1.21 -6.24
C ALA A 87 14.61 2.31 -5.17
N ASP A 88 15.75 2.84 -4.72
CA ASP A 88 15.87 3.87 -3.67
C ASP A 88 15.09 3.50 -2.39
N VAL A 89 15.27 2.26 -1.93
CA VAL A 89 14.52 1.67 -0.80
C VAL A 89 15.35 1.49 0.46
N SER A 90 16.54 2.07 0.48
CA SER A 90 17.47 2.06 1.62
C SER A 90 16.97 2.96 2.77
N GLY A 91 16.12 3.96 2.46
CA GLY A 91 15.62 4.95 3.41
C GLY A 91 16.70 5.91 3.91
N LEU A 92 17.88 5.92 3.29
CA LEU A 92 18.97 6.84 3.57
C LEU A 92 18.90 7.99 2.56
N ALA A 93 18.46 9.16 3.03
CA ALA A 93 18.67 10.42 2.32
C ALA A 93 20.14 10.85 2.41
#